data_AF-A0A3B8N9E4-F1
#
_entry.id   AF-A0A3B8N9E4-F1
#
_cell.length_a   1.000
_cell.length_b   1.000
_cell.length_c   1.000
_cell.angle_alpha   90.00
_cell.angle_beta   90.00
_cell.angle_gamma   90.00
#
_symmetry.space_group_name_H-M   'P 1'
#
loop_
_entity.id
_entity.type
_entity.pdbx_description
1 polymer ?
#
loop_
_entity_poly.entity_id
_entity_poly.type
_entity_poly.pdbx_seq_one_letter_code
_entity_poly.pdbx_strand_id
1 'polypeptide(L)'
;MNNLFALSNLIFALAVIFRIVVEFGIFCVIFSVVLSLLNPGSTGSLKIFIDGISELFVRPVRRVFPALRRRAVDFSPLVTILILVFIDLFLISTIFDIARLLG
;
A
#
# COMPACT_ATOMS: atom_id res chain seq x y z
N MET A 1 -23.36 -12.14 26.74
CA MET A 1 -22.82 -11.81 25.41
C MET A 1 -21.39 -12.30 25.40
N ASN A 2 -21.06 -13.30 24.58
CA ASN A 2 -19.80 -14.04 24.69
C ASN A 2 -18.60 -13.12 24.37
N ASN A 3 -17.52 -13.21 25.13
CA ASN A 3 -16.28 -12.43 24.93
C ASN A 3 -15.72 -12.54 23.49
N LEU A 4 -16.06 -13.62 22.79
CA LEU A 4 -15.71 -13.89 21.40
C LEU A 4 -16.29 -12.86 20.40
N PHE A 5 -17.47 -12.32 20.65
CA PHE A 5 -18.08 -11.30 19.77
C PHE A 5 -17.28 -9.99 19.79
N ALA A 6 -16.84 -9.56 20.97
CA ALA A 6 -16.02 -8.35 21.11
C ALA A 6 -14.65 -8.51 20.42
N LEU A 7 -14.06 -9.70 20.55
CA LEU A 7 -12.78 -10.04 19.90
C LEU A 7 -12.91 -10.08 18.37
N SER A 8 -13.96 -10.72 17.84
CA SER A 8 -14.26 -10.75 16.40
C SER A 8 -14.38 -9.34 15.83
N ASN A 9 -15.16 -8.46 16.48
CA ASN A 9 -15.31 -7.07 16.06
C ASN A 9 -13.99 -6.27 16.09
N LEU A 10 -13.14 -6.51 17.10
CA LEU A 10 -11.83 -5.87 17.18
C LEU A 10 -10.93 -6.28 16.02
N ILE A 11 -10.84 -7.58 15.74
CA ILE A 11 -10.01 -8.10 14.63
C ILE A 11 -10.53 -7.59 13.29
N PHE A 12 -11.84 -7.58 13.09
CA PHE A 12 -12.47 -7.03 11.89
C PHE A 12 -12.12 -5.55 11.71
N ALA A 13 -12.23 -4.73 12.77
CA ALA A 13 -11.90 -3.32 12.71
C ALA A 13 -10.42 -3.07 12.37
N LEU A 14 -9.51 -3.87 12.93
CA LEU A 14 -8.09 -3.81 12.58
C LEU A 14 -7.83 -4.18 11.12
N ALA A 15 -8.51 -5.21 10.59
CA ALA A 15 -8.42 -5.59 9.19
C ALA A 15 -8.86 -4.43 8.26
N VAL A 16 -9.94 -3.73 8.61
CA VAL A 16 -10.40 -2.53 7.87
C VAL A 16 -9.34 -1.43 7.88
N ILE A 17 -8.75 -1.12 9.04
CA ILE A 17 -7.71 -0.08 9.14
C ILE A 17 -6.50 -0.46 8.27
N PHE A 18 -6.05 -1.72 8.31
CA PHE A 18 -4.94 -2.16 7.48
C PHE A 18 -5.27 -2.09 5.98
N ARG A 19 -6.49 -2.48 5.57
CA ARG A 19 -6.95 -2.32 4.19
C ARG A 19 -6.89 -0.87 3.74
N ILE A 20 -7.39 0.07 4.53
CA ILE A 20 -7.34 1.50 4.23
C ILE A 20 -5.89 1.98 4.05
N VAL A 21 -4.96 1.57 4.93
CA VAL A 21 -3.54 1.96 4.81
C VAL A 21 -2.93 1.41 3.52
N VAL A 22 -3.21 0.17 3.16
CA VAL A 22 -2.70 -0.46 1.94
C VAL A 22 -3.28 0.20 0.70
N GLU A 23 -4.60 0.40 0.64
CA GLU A 23 -5.28 1.09 -0.47
C GLU A 23 -4.78 2.53 -0.62
N PHE A 24 -4.64 3.27 0.48
CA PHE A 24 -4.07 4.61 0.48
C PHE A 24 -2.64 4.60 -0.07
N GLY A 25 -1.81 3.64 0.34
CA GLY A 25 -0.48 3.44 -0.21
C GLY A 25 -0.49 3.22 -1.72
N ILE A 26 -1.39 2.37 -2.22
CA ILE A 26 -1.57 2.13 -3.67
C ILE A 26 -1.92 3.45 -4.39
N PHE A 27 -2.90 4.21 -3.89
CA PHE A 27 -3.26 5.51 -4.47
C PHE A 27 -2.09 6.49 -4.49
N CYS A 28 -1.33 6.62 -3.40
CA CYS A 28 -0.16 7.49 -3.35
C CYS A 28 0.90 7.12 -4.40
N VAL A 29 1.18 5.82 -4.58
CA VAL A 29 2.13 5.35 -5.59
C VAL A 29 1.62 5.64 -7.00
N ILE A 30 0.34 5.41 -7.28
CA ILE A 30 -0.28 5.75 -8.56
C ILE A 30 -0.20 7.25 -8.83
N PHE A 31 -0.59 8.10 -7.88
CA PHE A 31 -0.54 9.55 -8.04
C PHE A 31 0.89 10.06 -8.25
N SER A 32 1.87 9.49 -7.56
CA SER A 32 3.29 9.84 -7.78
C SER A 32 3.72 9.60 -9.22
N VAL A 33 3.34 8.45 -9.81
CA VAL A 33 3.60 8.14 -11.22
C VAL A 33 2.85 9.09 -12.15
N VAL A 34 1.54 9.29 -11.94
CA VAL A 34 0.71 10.18 -12.77
C VAL A 34 1.26 11.61 -12.76
N LEU A 35 1.56 12.16 -11.58
CA LEU A 35 2.11 13.52 -11.46
C LEU A 35 3.48 13.66 -12.11
N SER A 36 4.32 12.61 -12.01
CA SER A 36 5.60 12.58 -12.71
C SER A 36 5.44 12.56 -14.24
N LEU A 37 4.38 11.91 -14.76
CA LEU A 37 4.10 11.84 -16.19
C LEU A 37 3.53 13.15 -16.73
N LEU A 38 2.64 13.80 -15.98
CA LEU A 38 1.97 15.02 -16.41
C LEU A 38 2.91 16.24 -16.43
N ASN A 39 3.83 16.34 -15.46
CA ASN A 39 4.78 17.44 -15.41
C ASN A 39 6.14 16.96 -14.85
N PRO A 40 6.99 16.37 -15.70
CA PRO A 40 8.31 15.89 -15.31
C PRO A 40 9.15 17.01 -14.67
N GLY A 41 9.73 16.74 -13.50
CA GLY A 41 10.59 17.71 -12.80
C GLY A 41 9.86 18.78 -11.97
N SER A 42 8.53 18.69 -11.82
CA SER A 42 7.78 19.61 -10.96
C SER A 42 8.25 19.59 -9.51
N THR A 43 8.33 20.78 -8.90
CA THR A 43 8.70 21.03 -7.50
C THR A 43 7.53 21.58 -6.67
N GLY A 44 6.29 21.42 -7.13
CA GLY A 44 5.11 21.85 -6.39
C GLY A 44 4.90 21.06 -5.10
N SER A 45 4.38 21.73 -4.05
CA SER A 45 4.22 21.16 -2.71
C SER A 45 3.41 19.85 -2.68
N LEU A 46 2.34 19.77 -3.50
CA LEU A 46 1.51 18.56 -3.58
C LEU A 46 2.28 17.36 -4.12
N LYS A 47 3.12 17.57 -5.16
CA LYS A 47 3.94 16.50 -5.72
C LYS A 47 4.97 16.02 -4.71
N ILE A 48 5.66 16.94 -4.02
CA ILE A 48 6.64 16.59 -2.98
C ILE A 48 5.98 15.77 -1.86
N PHE A 49 4.78 16.17 -1.44
CA PHE A 49 4.03 15.44 -0.43
C PHE A 49 3.65 14.03 -0.88
N ILE A 50 3.06 13.88 -2.07
CA ILE A 50 2.66 12.58 -2.63
C ILE A 50 3.87 11.68 -2.88
N ASP A 51 4.93 12.21 -3.47
CA ASP A 51 6.19 11.47 -3.69
C ASP A 51 6.81 11.06 -2.35
N GLY A 52 6.76 11.92 -1.34
CA GLY A 52 7.25 11.62 0.00
C GLY A 52 6.51 10.44 0.65
N ILE A 53 5.17 10.40 0.54
CA ILE A 53 4.37 9.27 1.04
C ILE A 53 4.62 8.02 0.19
N SER A 54 4.58 8.14 -1.13
CA SER A 54 4.87 7.05 -2.07
C SER A 54 6.21 6.38 -1.77
N GLU A 55 7.24 7.18 -1.45
CA GLU A 55 8.58 6.67 -1.14
C GLU A 55 8.60 5.78 0.11
N LEU A 56 7.68 5.95 1.06
CA LEU A 56 7.56 5.04 2.21
C LEU A 56 7.29 3.59 1.76
N PHE A 57 6.53 3.42 0.69
CA PHE A 57 6.16 2.12 0.13
C PHE A 57 7.14 1.64 -0.95
N VAL A 58 7.65 2.56 -1.79
CA VAL A 58 8.53 2.21 -2.91
C VAL A 58 9.99 2.00 -2.46
N ARG A 59 10.48 2.74 -1.48
CA ARG A 59 11.88 2.66 -1.03
C ARG A 59 12.28 1.27 -0.52
N PRO A 60 11.46 0.56 0.28
CA PRO A 60 11.74 -0.83 0.66
C PRO A 60 11.89 -1.74 -0.55
N VAL A 61 10.99 -1.63 -1.54
CA VAL A 61 11.03 -2.43 -2.77
C VAL A 61 12.32 -2.18 -3.55
N ARG A 62 12.73 -0.92 -3.69
CA ARG A 62 14.01 -0.54 -4.33
C ARG A 62 15.23 -1.14 -3.64
N ARG A 63 15.22 -1.24 -2.30
CA ARG A 63 16.32 -1.83 -1.54
C ARG A 63 16.41 -3.34 -1.74
N VAL A 64 15.27 -4.03 -1.78
CA VAL A 64 15.21 -5.48 -1.95
C VAL A 64 15.49 -5.88 -3.40
N PHE A 65 14.99 -5.09 -4.36
CA PHE A 65 15.11 -5.37 -5.80
C PHE A 65 15.90 -4.25 -6.52
N PRO A 66 17.20 -4.06 -6.23
CA PRO A 66 17.99 -2.97 -6.80
C PRO A 66 18.13 -3.06 -8.33
N ALA A 67 17.91 -4.23 -8.91
CA ALA A 67 17.90 -4.44 -10.36
C ALA A 67 16.79 -3.66 -11.08
N LEU A 68 15.68 -3.33 -10.40
CA LEU A 68 14.58 -2.55 -10.97
C LEU A 68 14.99 -1.12 -11.37
N ARG A 69 16.08 -0.60 -10.78
CA ARG A 69 16.65 0.72 -11.06
C ARG A 69 17.72 0.70 -12.16
N ARG A 70 18.18 -0.48 -12.61
CA ARG A 70 19.31 -0.59 -13.55
C ARG A 70 18.95 -0.27 -15.00
N ARG A 71 17.66 -0.05 -15.31
CA ARG A 71 17.19 0.39 -16.64
C ARG A 71 16.73 1.85 -16.58
N ALA A 72 16.64 2.50 -17.74
CA ALA A 72 16.16 3.88 -17.89
C ALA A 72 14.73 4.12 -17.37
N VAL A 73 13.97 3.06 -17.08
CA VAL A 73 12.61 3.09 -16.54
C VAL A 73 12.61 2.44 -15.16
N ASP A 74 12.18 3.18 -14.14
CA ASP A 74 12.03 2.67 -12.78
C ASP A 74 10.71 1.89 -12.65
N PHE A 75 10.80 0.56 -12.60
CA PHE A 75 9.65 -0.34 -12.41
C PHE A 75 9.25 -0.51 -10.94
N SER A 76 9.99 0.07 -9.99
CA SER A 76 9.73 -0.08 -8.56
C SER A 76 8.31 0.34 -8.15
N PRO A 77 7.71 1.43 -8.67
CA PRO A 77 6.33 1.78 -8.37
C PRO A 77 5.33 0.69 -8.75
N LEU A 78 5.49 0.09 -9.95
CA LEU A 78 4.62 -0.99 -10.40
C LEU A 78 4.73 -2.22 -9.50
N VAL A 79 5.96 -2.65 -9.19
CA VAL A 79 6.20 -3.79 -8.30
C VAL A 79 5.65 -3.51 -6.90
N THR A 80 5.76 -2.27 -6.41
CA THR A 80 5.19 -1.85 -5.12
C THR A 80 3.68 -2.00 -5.11
N ILE A 81 2.98 -1.54 -6.16
CA ILE A 81 1.53 -1.72 -6.28
C ILE A 81 1.17 -3.20 -6.26
N LEU A 82 1.87 -4.05 -7.01
CA LEU A 82 1.61 -5.49 -7.03
C LEU A 82 1.79 -6.14 -5.65
N ILE A 83 2.82 -5.75 -4.90
CA ILE A 83 3.04 -6.22 -3.54
C ILE A 83 1.92 -5.76 -2.60
N LEU A 84 1.51 -4.49 -2.67
CA LEU A 84 0.43 -3.96 -1.86
C LEU A 84 -0.91 -4.64 -2.17
N VAL A 85 -1.22 -4.86 -3.45
CA VAL A 85 -2.40 -5.62 -3.87
C VAL A 85 -2.33 -7.06 -3.37
N PHE A 86 -1.17 -7.72 -3.44
CA PHE A 86 -1.00 -9.05 -2.86
C PHE A 86 -1.24 -9.05 -1.34
N ILE A 87 -0.70 -8.06 -0.61
CA ILE A 87 -0.93 -7.92 0.84
C ILE A 87 -2.43 -7.76 1.14
N ASP A 88 -3.15 -6.95 0.35
CA ASP A 88 -4.59 -6.78 0.54
C ASP A 88 -5.37 -8.08 0.28
N LEU A 89 -5.12 -8.69 -0.88
CA LEU A 89 -5.85 -9.88 -1.33
C LEU A 89 -5.56 -11.09 -0.44
N PHE A 90 -4.31 -11.28 -0.03
CA PHE A 90 -3.90 -12.44 0.75
C PHE A 90 -3.97 -12.15 2.25
N LEU A 91 -3.10 -11.28 2.75
CA LEU A 91 -2.93 -11.09 4.19
C LEU A 91 -4.18 -10.48 4.83
N ILE A 92 -4.67 -9.36 4.30
CA ILE A 92 -5.79 -8.64 4.92
C ILE A 92 -7.09 -9.43 4.78
N SER A 93 -7.36 -10.04 3.62
CA SER A 93 -8.52 -10.93 3.47
C SER A 93 -8.47 -12.12 4.43
N THR A 94 -7.30 -12.70 4.69
CA THR A 94 -7.15 -13.78 5.68
C THR A 94 -7.55 -13.29 7.09
N ILE A 95 -7.18 -12.06 7.48
CA ILE A 95 -7.57 -11.49 8.78
C ILE A 95 -9.10 -11.30 8.84
N PHE A 96 -9.73 -10.85 7.75
CA PHE A 96 -11.19 -10.75 7.67
C PHE A 96 -11.87 -12.12 7.85
N ASP A 97 -11.35 -13.16 7.22
CA ASP A 97 -11.91 -14.51 7.33
C ASP A 97 -11.77 -15.05 8.76
N ILE A 98 -10.62 -14.82 9.41
CA ILE A 98 -10.43 -15.15 10.84
C ILE A 98 -11.45 -14.43 11.71
N ALA A 99 -11.69 -13.13 11.49
CA ALA A 99 -12.67 -12.38 12.26
C ALA A 99 -14.08 -12.96 12.11
N ARG A 100 -14.48 -13.34 10.88
CA ARG A 100 -15.77 -13.96 10.59
C ARG A 100 -15.94 -15.34 11.22
N LEU A 101 -14.87 -16.11 11.35
CA LEU A 101 -14.90 -17.43 11.99
C LEU A 101 -15.03 -17.35 13.52
N LEU A 102 -14.66 -16.21 14.13
CA LEU A 102 -14.67 -16.02 15.59
C LEU A 102 -15.98 -15.43 16.13
N GLY A 103 -16.85 -14.89 15.28
CA GLY A 103 -18.14 -14.30 15.63
C GLY A 103 -19.30 -15.21 15.24
#